data_AF-W2TX60-F1
#
_entry.id   AF-W2TX60-F1
#
_cell.length_a   1.000
_cell.length_b   1.000
_cell.length_c   1.000
_cell.angle_alpha   90.00
_cell.angle_beta   90.00
_cell.angle_gamma   90.00
#
_symmetry.space_group_name_H-M   'P 1'
#
loop_
_entity.id
_entity.type
_entity.pdbx_description
1 polymer ?
#
loop_
_entity_poly.entity_id
_entity_poly.type
_entity_poly.pdbx_seq_one_letter_code
_entity_poly.pdbx_strand_id
1 'polypeptide(L)'
;MFRTSLYNSGLRFPAFAKNVGQLPVRRYHTYDDSTPTPLNLDADDLGEFITHFKADEEHRLSHIPFVSEDHDDKQFCAELRKLYDEGIHGADRGCDKYINDYIMFQMLELLKNDWEDRPNSERIIDHIYYAIFKLFPNKLSHRQLVTARGDLEERFAPGRTPSKSTQELKARSDQNFHSVNVLCCERCYQYDCVLHGPYDEDIKPFKRRQGERAPRPTPCGPNCHLLETAAEQSIYRLASQLAQVNPSLTPEQKKVSIKDKHRSFRSFTWADGKGQVENKERMVPCSHSGHCDGNPLCVCSSGSGICSKFCGCPQDCRMRFPGCRCAPGNCRTKQCQCYFARWECDPDLCKSCKCDDLSMDGEKCRNVPLQRGHQKLLKVLSWLKETFHEINGVVISLRINRSRSVAHCYEHDLSQLGPVIEKRREQ
;
A
#
# COMPACT_ATOMS: atom_id res chain seq x y z
N MET A 1 -35.99 42.29 23.94
CA MET A 1 -35.62 43.36 24.90
C MET A 1 -34.50 44.30 24.42
N PHE A 2 -33.74 44.01 23.35
CA PHE A 2 -32.68 44.92 22.83
C PHE A 2 -33.14 46.05 21.88
N ARG A 3 -34.42 46.10 21.47
CA ARG A 3 -34.91 47.11 20.51
C ARG A 3 -35.22 48.47 21.12
N THR A 4 -35.46 48.55 22.43
CA THR A 4 -35.98 49.76 23.07
C THR A 4 -34.90 50.70 23.62
N SER A 5 -33.65 50.25 23.75
CA SER A 5 -32.56 51.05 24.34
C SER A 5 -31.76 51.90 23.34
N LEU A 6 -32.01 51.77 22.02
CA LEU A 6 -31.21 52.44 20.98
C LEU A 6 -31.99 53.52 20.20
N TYR A 7 -33.24 53.80 20.56
CA TYR A 7 -34.07 54.78 19.84
C TYR A 7 -33.69 56.25 20.14
N ASN A 8 -32.93 56.51 21.22
CA ASN A 8 -32.56 57.85 21.67
C ASN A 8 -31.18 58.34 21.21
N SER A 9 -30.43 57.59 20.38
CA SER A 9 -29.05 57.93 20.01
C SER A 9 -28.85 58.45 18.57
N GLY A 10 -29.92 58.68 17.79
CA GLY A 10 -29.83 59.32 16.46
C GLY A 10 -29.01 58.54 15.40
N LEU A 11 -28.55 57.34 15.71
CA LEU A 11 -27.76 56.50 14.81
C LEU A 11 -28.70 55.82 13.80
N ARG A 12 -28.52 56.11 12.51
CA ARG A 12 -29.22 55.40 11.43
C ARG A 12 -28.83 53.92 11.47
N PHE A 13 -29.83 53.05 11.50
CA PHE A 13 -29.64 51.60 11.39
C PHE A 13 -28.83 51.30 10.11
N PRO A 14 -27.75 50.51 10.18
CA PRO A 14 -27.12 49.97 8.98
C PRO A 14 -28.18 49.22 8.19
N ALA A 15 -28.24 49.42 6.88
CA ALA A 15 -29.18 48.75 5.99
C ALA A 15 -28.79 47.26 5.80
N PHE A 16 -28.68 46.53 6.91
CA PHE A 16 -28.15 45.17 6.98
C PHE A 16 -28.90 44.22 6.05
N ALA A 17 -30.24 44.29 6.04
CA ALA A 17 -31.06 43.50 5.12
C ALA A 17 -30.81 43.84 3.63
N LYS A 18 -30.58 45.12 3.31
CA LYS A 18 -30.29 45.58 1.94
C LYS A 18 -28.91 45.12 1.48
N ASN A 19 -27.92 45.17 2.37
CA ASN A 19 -26.54 44.77 2.06
C ASN A 19 -26.39 43.25 2.01
N VAL A 20 -27.09 42.50 2.87
CA VAL A 20 -27.11 41.03 2.84
C VAL A 20 -27.79 40.50 1.57
N GLY A 21 -28.84 41.17 1.09
CA GLY A 21 -29.50 40.83 -0.17
C GLY A 21 -28.68 41.09 -1.44
N GLN A 22 -27.56 41.81 -1.33
CA GLN A 22 -26.62 42.06 -2.43
C GLN A 22 -25.43 41.09 -2.43
N LEU A 23 -25.26 40.31 -1.36
CA LEU A 23 -24.23 39.27 -1.31
C LEU A 23 -24.65 38.12 -2.24
N PRO A 24 -23.75 37.55 -3.06
CA PRO A 24 -24.04 36.40 -3.90
C PRO A 24 -24.12 35.13 -3.03
N VAL A 25 -25.12 35.07 -2.15
CA VAL A 25 -25.37 33.90 -1.30
C VAL A 25 -26.05 32.87 -2.18
N ARG A 26 -25.28 31.87 -2.65
CA ARG A 26 -25.87 30.65 -3.18
C ARG A 26 -26.72 30.04 -2.06
N ARG A 27 -28.01 29.80 -2.34
CA ARG A 27 -28.81 28.91 -1.49
C ARG A 27 -28.06 27.58 -1.44
N TYR A 28 -27.78 27.09 -0.23
CA TYR A 28 -27.36 25.70 -0.07
C TYR A 28 -28.39 24.84 -0.83
N HIS A 29 -27.90 23.86 -1.59
CA HIS A 29 -28.74 22.87 -2.24
C HIS A 29 -29.63 22.24 -1.15
N THR A 30 -30.89 22.66 -1.11
CA THR A 30 -31.92 21.91 -0.43
C THR A 30 -32.30 20.87 -1.45
N TYR A 31 -31.92 19.62 -1.18
CA TYR A 31 -32.40 18.50 -1.96
C TYR A 31 -33.93 18.54 -1.88
N ASP A 32 -34.57 18.67 -3.03
CA ASP A 32 -36.01 18.50 -3.17
C ASP A 32 -36.27 16.99 -3.23
N ASP A 33 -36.56 16.40 -2.08
CA ASP A 33 -36.80 14.95 -1.93
C ASP A 33 -38.12 14.49 -2.58
N SER A 34 -38.88 15.37 -3.26
CA SER A 34 -40.16 15.03 -3.88
C SER A 34 -40.03 14.28 -5.22
N THR A 35 -38.84 14.26 -5.80
CA THR A 35 -38.53 13.43 -6.98
C THR A 35 -37.23 12.65 -6.74
N PRO A 36 -37.27 11.32 -6.51
CA PRO A 36 -36.05 10.54 -6.44
C PRO A 36 -35.35 10.65 -7.79
N THR A 37 -34.27 11.42 -7.83
CA THR A 37 -33.41 11.49 -9.01
C THR A 37 -32.70 10.15 -9.06
N PRO A 38 -32.87 9.34 -10.12
CA PRO A 38 -32.11 8.12 -10.26
C PRO A 38 -30.63 8.49 -10.20
N LEU A 39 -29.91 7.93 -9.22
CA LEU A 39 -28.46 7.99 -9.16
C LEU A 39 -27.94 7.21 -10.37
N ASN A 40 -27.76 7.91 -11.49
CA ASN A 40 -26.97 7.44 -12.61
C ASN A 40 -25.51 7.59 -12.18
N LEU A 41 -25.08 6.68 -11.30
CA LEU A 41 -23.67 6.47 -11.10
C LEU A 41 -23.17 5.91 -12.43
N ASP A 42 -22.23 6.63 -13.05
CA ASP A 42 -21.44 6.05 -14.13
C ASP A 42 -20.94 4.70 -13.63
N ALA A 43 -21.01 3.65 -14.47
CA ALA A 43 -20.51 2.35 -14.09
C ALA A 43 -19.12 2.55 -13.50
N ASP A 44 -18.98 2.35 -12.18
CA ASP A 44 -17.71 2.49 -11.50
C ASP A 44 -16.69 1.78 -12.39
N ASP A 45 -15.62 2.46 -12.78
CA ASP A 45 -14.52 1.85 -13.51
C ASP A 45 -13.77 0.94 -12.54
N LEU A 46 -14.45 -0.09 -12.07
CA LEU A 46 -13.92 -1.14 -11.20
C LEU A 46 -12.85 -1.95 -11.94
N GLY A 47 -12.60 -1.65 -13.22
CA GLY A 47 -11.41 -2.04 -13.94
C GLY A 47 -10.11 -1.55 -13.29
N GLU A 48 -10.15 -0.53 -12.43
CA GLU A 48 -8.98 -0.08 -11.65
C GLU A 48 -8.63 -1.01 -10.47
N PHE A 49 -9.56 -1.83 -9.98
CA PHE A 49 -9.36 -2.67 -8.78
C PHE A 49 -8.96 -4.12 -9.11
N ILE A 50 -7.95 -4.29 -9.97
CA ILE A 50 -7.38 -5.62 -10.28
C ILE A 50 -6.56 -6.18 -9.11
N THR A 51 -6.22 -5.33 -8.12
CA THR A 51 -5.34 -5.69 -7.00
C THR A 51 -5.91 -5.28 -5.64
N HIS A 52 -5.44 -5.92 -4.57
CA HIS A 52 -5.75 -5.52 -3.19
C HIS A 52 -5.28 -4.08 -2.89
N PHE A 53 -5.77 -3.48 -1.81
CA PHE A 53 -5.24 -2.23 -1.26
C PHE A 53 -5.00 -2.41 0.23
N LYS A 54 -3.94 -1.77 0.74
CA LYS A 54 -3.70 -1.68 2.18
C LYS A 54 -4.54 -0.54 2.72
N ALA A 55 -5.36 -0.82 3.73
CA ALA A 55 -6.05 0.19 4.51
C ALA A 55 -5.48 0.19 5.92
N ASP A 56 -5.39 1.38 6.52
CA ASP A 56 -5.03 1.52 7.93
C ASP A 56 -6.25 1.20 8.81
N GLU A 57 -5.98 0.81 10.05
CA GLU A 57 -7.03 0.53 11.03
C GLU A 57 -7.77 1.83 11.42
N GLU A 58 -9.10 1.82 11.31
CA GLU A 58 -9.95 2.92 11.75
C GLU A 58 -10.30 2.74 13.23
N HIS A 59 -9.66 3.49 14.11
CA HIS A 59 -9.89 3.48 15.57
C HIS A 59 -11.12 4.31 16.00
N ARG A 60 -11.63 5.13 15.09
CA ARG A 60 -12.75 6.03 15.33
C ARG A 60 -13.68 6.03 14.14
N LEU A 61 -14.93 5.67 14.37
CA LEU A 61 -15.92 5.62 13.32
C LEU A 61 -16.34 7.04 12.90
N SER A 62 -16.34 7.31 11.59
CA SER A 62 -16.70 8.61 11.03
C SER A 62 -18.16 9.06 11.26
N HIS A 63 -19.10 8.12 11.41
CA HIS A 63 -20.52 8.41 11.60
C HIS A 63 -21.27 7.22 12.21
N ILE A 64 -22.40 7.47 12.89
CA ILE A 64 -23.29 6.40 13.36
C ILE A 64 -24.10 5.90 12.15
N PRO A 65 -24.08 4.58 11.83
CA PRO A 65 -24.93 4.03 10.78
C PRO A 65 -26.40 4.22 11.13
N PHE A 66 -27.18 4.75 10.19
CA PHE A 66 -28.63 4.85 10.34
C PHE A 66 -29.27 3.48 10.12
N VAL A 67 -30.03 2.97 11.10
CA VAL A 67 -30.68 1.66 11.03
C VAL A 67 -32.18 1.81 10.73
N SER A 68 -32.94 2.52 11.58
CA SER A 68 -34.34 2.87 11.31
C SER A 68 -34.86 3.94 12.29
N GLU A 69 -36.01 4.56 11.99
CA GLU A 69 -36.67 5.49 12.93
C GLU A 69 -37.42 4.74 14.06
N ASP A 70 -37.81 3.49 13.83
CA ASP A 70 -38.72 2.72 14.69
C ASP A 70 -38.02 1.86 15.76
N HIS A 71 -36.68 1.86 15.80
CA HIS A 71 -35.90 1.05 16.74
C HIS A 71 -35.16 1.92 17.77
N ASP A 72 -35.22 1.55 19.06
CA ASP A 72 -34.36 2.15 20.09
C ASP A 72 -32.94 1.60 19.93
N ASP A 73 -32.16 2.26 19.08
CA ASP A 73 -30.80 1.85 18.70
C ASP A 73 -29.76 2.15 19.79
N LYS A 74 -30.16 2.58 20.99
CA LYS A 74 -29.22 2.92 22.09
C LYS A 74 -28.32 1.75 22.46
N GLN A 75 -28.86 0.54 22.54
CA GLN A 75 -28.07 -0.64 22.90
C GLN A 75 -27.07 -0.98 21.78
N PHE A 76 -27.50 -0.94 20.52
CA PHE A 76 -26.63 -1.15 19.36
C PHE A 76 -25.51 -0.10 19.31
N CYS A 77 -25.84 1.18 19.48
CA CYS A 77 -24.87 2.27 19.52
C CYS A 77 -23.90 2.11 20.70
N ALA A 78 -24.36 1.64 21.86
CA ALA A 78 -23.52 1.39 23.03
C ALA A 78 -22.52 0.25 22.80
N GLU A 79 -22.93 -0.83 22.12
CA GLU A 79 -22.01 -1.91 21.73
C GLU A 79 -21.05 -1.46 20.61
N LEU A 80 -21.53 -0.71 19.61
CA LEU A 80 -20.70 -0.18 18.52
C LEU A 80 -19.57 0.70 19.06
N ARG A 81 -19.83 1.51 20.08
CA ARG A 81 -18.82 2.33 20.77
C ARG A 81 -17.73 1.51 21.49
N LYS A 82 -17.97 0.24 21.82
CA LYS A 82 -16.94 -0.61 22.44
C LYS A 82 -15.93 -1.15 21.41
N LEU A 83 -16.30 -1.15 20.13
CA LEU A 83 -15.43 -1.62 19.04
C LEU A 83 -14.42 -0.56 18.61
N TYR A 84 -14.73 0.72 18.83
CA TYR A 84 -13.89 1.86 18.46
C TYR A 84 -13.40 2.55 19.73
N ASP A 85 -12.13 2.35 20.08
CA ASP A 85 -11.51 2.88 21.29
C ASP A 85 -11.43 4.41 21.33
N GLU A 86 -11.39 5.06 20.16
CA GLU A 86 -11.46 6.51 20.01
C GLU A 86 -12.89 7.04 19.75
N GLY A 87 -13.91 6.18 19.84
CA GLY A 87 -15.32 6.57 19.81
C GLY A 87 -15.90 6.80 18.40
N ILE A 88 -16.94 7.62 18.31
CA ILE A 88 -17.66 7.90 17.06
C ILE A 88 -17.69 9.42 16.83
N HIS A 89 -17.27 9.86 15.65
CA HIS A 89 -17.30 11.26 15.26
C HIS A 89 -18.74 11.81 15.27
N GLY A 90 -18.92 12.95 15.94
CA GLY A 90 -20.21 13.63 16.11
C GLY A 90 -21.05 13.11 17.29
N ALA A 91 -20.66 12.01 17.93
CA ALA A 91 -21.44 11.41 19.02
C ALA A 91 -21.04 11.92 20.42
N ASP A 92 -19.77 12.29 20.59
CA ASP A 92 -19.22 12.71 21.87
C ASP A 92 -19.39 14.22 22.08
N ARG A 93 -19.87 14.59 23.27
CA ARG A 93 -19.97 15.98 23.71
C ARG A 93 -18.67 16.38 24.39
N GLY A 94 -17.95 17.30 23.76
CA GLY A 94 -16.77 17.94 24.32
C GLY A 94 -17.15 19.13 25.20
N CYS A 95 -16.45 20.25 25.03
CA CYS A 95 -16.72 21.51 25.71
C CYS A 95 -17.74 22.42 24.97
N ASP A 96 -18.45 21.89 23.97
CA ASP A 96 -19.44 22.60 23.13
C ASP A 96 -18.92 23.88 22.45
N LYS A 97 -17.59 24.02 22.30
CA LYS A 97 -16.94 25.12 21.59
C LYS A 97 -16.35 24.66 20.27
N TYR A 98 -16.28 25.59 19.33
CA TYR A 98 -15.63 25.37 18.03
C TYR A 98 -14.11 25.58 18.13
N ILE A 99 -13.36 24.74 17.41
CA ILE A 99 -11.91 24.89 17.23
C ILE A 99 -11.56 24.54 15.78
N ASN A 100 -10.76 25.40 15.14
CA ASN A 100 -10.15 25.13 13.83
C ASN A 100 -8.64 24.90 13.99
N ASP A 101 -7.96 24.54 12.90
CA ASP A 101 -6.53 24.21 12.90
C ASP A 101 -5.67 25.37 13.41
N TYR A 102 -6.01 26.60 13.04
CA TYR A 102 -5.28 27.79 13.46
C TYR A 102 -5.42 28.07 14.97
N ILE A 103 -6.64 27.98 15.52
CA ILE A 103 -6.89 28.14 16.95
C ILE A 103 -6.20 27.02 17.74
N MET A 104 -6.23 25.79 17.22
CA MET A 104 -5.52 24.65 17.82
C MET A 104 -4.01 24.89 17.86
N PHE A 105 -3.43 25.35 16.76
CA PHE A 105 -2.01 25.73 16.71
C PHE A 105 -1.67 26.80 17.75
N GLN A 106 -2.44 27.90 17.82
CA GLN A 106 -2.22 28.95 18.82
C GLN A 106 -2.32 28.42 20.25
N MET A 107 -3.30 27.56 20.53
CA MET A 107 -3.47 26.95 21.83
C MET A 107 -2.25 26.09 22.21
N LEU A 108 -1.75 25.27 21.28
CA LEU A 108 -0.55 24.45 21.51
C LEU A 108 0.69 25.31 21.75
N GLU A 109 0.87 26.39 20.99
CA GLU A 109 1.99 27.33 21.17
C GLU A 109 1.91 28.10 22.50
N LEU A 110 0.71 28.49 22.94
CA LEU A 110 0.52 29.12 24.26
C LEU A 110 0.89 28.15 25.39
N LEU A 111 0.48 26.88 25.28
CA LEU A 111 0.75 25.85 26.28
C LEU A 111 2.22 25.42 26.29
N LYS A 112 2.93 25.56 25.16
CA LYS A 112 4.33 25.14 24.98
C LYS A 112 5.27 25.59 26.08
N ASN A 113 5.18 26.86 26.46
CA ASN A 113 6.02 27.48 27.50
C ASN A 113 5.86 26.79 28.86
N ASP A 114 4.74 26.12 29.12
CA ASP A 114 4.48 25.51 30.41
C ASP A 114 5.06 24.10 30.56
N TRP A 115 5.38 23.41 29.45
CA TRP A 115 5.77 21.99 29.47
C TRP A 115 7.06 21.62 28.71
N GLU A 116 7.50 22.39 27.71
CA GLU A 116 8.56 21.97 26.79
C GLU A 116 9.93 21.76 27.48
N ASP A 117 10.29 22.63 28.43
CA ASP A 117 11.56 22.56 29.18
C ASP A 117 11.54 21.58 30.37
N ARG A 118 10.41 20.88 30.60
CA ARG A 118 10.30 19.97 31.74
C ARG A 118 10.93 18.60 31.45
N PRO A 119 11.52 17.93 32.44
CA PRO A 119 12.17 16.62 32.26
C PRO A 119 11.23 15.48 31.82
N ASN A 120 9.90 15.66 31.90
CA ASN A 120 8.88 14.70 31.47
C ASN A 120 8.02 15.23 30.30
N SER A 121 8.58 16.10 29.47
CA SER A 121 7.86 16.82 28.40
C SER A 121 7.05 15.90 27.47
N GLU A 122 7.59 14.74 27.06
CA GLU A 122 6.89 13.75 26.22
C GLU A 122 5.61 13.20 26.86
N ARG A 123 5.65 12.87 28.16
CA ARG A 123 4.45 12.41 28.87
C ARG A 123 3.46 13.54 29.04
N ILE A 124 3.94 14.76 29.33
CA ILE A 124 3.06 15.90 29.55
C ILE A 124 2.32 16.27 28.27
N ILE A 125 3.01 16.30 27.12
CA ILE A 125 2.36 16.60 25.84
C ILE A 125 1.33 15.53 25.46
N ASP A 126 1.59 14.25 25.74
CA ASP A 126 0.61 13.20 25.50
C ASP A 126 -0.68 13.41 26.32
N HIS A 127 -0.55 13.82 27.59
CA HIS A 127 -1.70 14.19 28.42
C HIS A 127 -2.43 15.43 27.90
N ILE A 128 -1.69 16.41 27.36
CA ILE A 128 -2.27 17.60 26.72
C ILE A 128 -3.07 17.18 25.48
N TYR A 129 -2.54 16.31 24.62
CA TYR A 129 -3.26 15.81 23.45
C TYR A 129 -4.52 15.04 23.86
N TYR A 130 -4.43 14.19 24.87
CA TYR A 130 -5.61 13.50 25.40
C TYR A 130 -6.65 14.48 25.94
N ALA A 131 -6.24 15.53 26.67
CA ALA A 131 -7.14 16.56 27.15
C ALA A 131 -7.80 17.35 26.01
N ILE A 132 -7.03 17.71 24.97
CA ILE A 132 -7.56 18.37 23.76
C ILE A 132 -8.58 17.47 23.06
N PHE A 133 -8.26 16.18 22.89
CA PHE A 133 -9.19 15.19 22.36
C PHE A 133 -10.48 15.12 23.19
N LYS A 134 -10.41 15.11 24.53
CA LYS A 134 -11.62 15.10 25.36
C LYS A 134 -12.43 16.39 25.31
N LEU A 135 -11.77 17.55 25.16
CA LEU A 135 -12.45 18.84 25.02
C LEU A 135 -13.05 19.04 23.62
N PHE A 136 -12.40 18.50 22.59
CA PHE A 136 -12.77 18.63 21.19
C PHE A 136 -12.76 17.27 20.47
N PRO A 137 -13.60 16.31 20.92
CA PRO A 137 -13.57 14.93 20.45
C PRO A 137 -13.91 14.81 18.96
N ASN A 138 -14.53 15.85 18.40
CA ASN A 138 -14.94 15.90 17.01
C ASN A 138 -13.90 16.48 16.05
N LYS A 139 -12.76 16.97 16.55
CA LYS A 139 -11.76 17.64 15.71
C LYS A 139 -10.68 16.72 15.14
N LEU A 140 -9.94 16.05 16.01
CA LEU A 140 -8.90 15.06 15.68
C LEU A 140 -8.91 14.00 16.78
N SER A 141 -8.57 12.76 16.44
CA SER A 141 -8.36 11.74 17.45
C SER A 141 -7.07 11.97 18.24
N HIS A 142 -6.91 11.30 19.38
CA HIS A 142 -5.69 11.44 20.20
C HIS A 142 -4.46 11.03 19.39
N ARG A 143 -4.54 9.92 18.63
CA ARG A 143 -3.45 9.48 17.74
C ARG A 143 -3.16 10.49 16.63
N GLN A 144 -4.18 11.09 16.04
CA GLN A 144 -4.03 12.10 15.00
C GLN A 144 -3.41 13.41 15.52
N LEU A 145 -3.64 13.79 16.78
CA LEU A 145 -3.04 14.99 17.37
C LEU A 145 -1.52 14.90 17.47
N VAL A 146 -0.98 13.69 17.69
CA VAL A 146 0.47 13.45 17.77
C VAL A 146 1.16 13.81 16.44
N THR A 147 0.55 13.44 15.31
CA THR A 147 1.10 13.70 13.97
C THR A 147 0.73 15.08 13.43
N ALA A 148 -0.47 15.57 13.77
CA ALA A 148 -0.97 16.86 13.28
C ALA A 148 -0.14 18.06 13.76
N ARG A 149 0.51 17.99 14.93
CA ARG A 149 1.29 19.13 15.46
C ARG A 149 2.36 19.61 14.48
N GLY A 150 3.12 18.71 13.86
CA GLY A 150 4.17 19.09 12.92
C GLY A 150 3.62 19.80 11.68
N ASP A 151 2.49 19.32 11.16
CA ASP A 151 1.77 19.94 10.03
C ASP A 151 1.18 21.30 10.41
N LEU A 152 0.64 21.45 11.62
CA LEU A 152 0.17 22.73 12.15
C LEU A 152 1.32 23.75 12.31
N GLU A 153 2.45 23.32 12.86
CA GLU A 153 3.65 24.16 12.98
C GLU A 153 4.15 24.61 11.60
N GLU A 154 4.22 23.71 10.61
CA GLU A 154 4.64 24.04 9.24
C GLU A 154 3.71 25.06 8.56
N ARG A 155 2.39 24.93 8.76
CA ARG A 155 1.39 25.81 8.15
C ARG A 155 1.35 27.20 8.79
N PHE A 156 1.51 27.29 10.10
CA PHE A 156 1.12 28.49 10.86
C PHE A 156 2.25 29.17 11.66
N ALA A 157 3.41 28.53 11.87
CA ALA A 157 4.49 29.13 12.65
C ALA A 157 5.11 30.37 11.96
N PRO A 158 5.48 31.41 12.72
CA PRO A 158 6.15 32.59 12.20
C PRO A 158 7.58 32.22 11.75
N GLY A 159 7.81 32.28 10.44
CA GLY A 159 9.08 31.88 9.82
C GLY A 159 9.04 30.44 9.35
N ARG A 160 8.22 30.16 8.32
CA ARG A 160 8.05 28.84 7.66
C ARG A 160 9.39 28.15 7.46
N THR A 161 9.77 27.37 8.44
CA THR A 161 10.85 26.41 8.31
C THR A 161 10.25 25.22 7.59
N PRO A 162 10.82 24.77 6.46
CA PRO A 162 10.46 23.47 5.90
C PRO A 162 10.48 22.43 7.02
N SER A 163 9.60 21.43 6.95
CA SER A 163 9.51 20.35 7.96
C SER A 163 10.89 19.87 8.43
N LYS A 164 11.01 19.41 9.70
CA LYS A 164 12.28 18.82 10.21
C LYS A 164 12.81 17.74 9.27
N SER A 165 11.93 16.97 8.64
CA SER A 165 12.30 16.04 7.56
C SER A 165 12.95 16.79 6.38
N THR A 166 12.34 17.84 5.83
CA THR A 166 12.93 18.65 4.74
C THR A 166 14.26 19.33 5.10
N GLN A 167 14.51 19.64 6.36
CA GLN A 167 15.78 20.23 6.82
C GLN A 167 16.88 19.18 7.03
N GLU A 168 16.57 18.07 7.69
CA GLU A 168 17.47 16.92 7.83
C GLU A 168 17.86 16.35 6.46
N LEU A 169 16.93 16.42 5.50
CA LEU A 169 17.10 16.07 4.08
C LEU A 169 18.02 16.98 3.26
N LYS A 170 18.47 18.12 3.80
CA LYS A 170 19.44 19.01 3.13
C LYS A 170 20.85 18.94 3.73
N ALA A 171 21.02 18.33 4.91
CA ALA A 171 22.25 18.39 5.68
C ALA A 171 23.20 17.17 5.54
N ARG A 172 22.86 16.11 4.80
CA ARG A 172 23.69 14.89 4.64
C ARG A 172 24.23 14.77 3.21
N SER A 173 25.52 14.52 3.06
CA SER A 173 26.21 14.41 1.76
C SER A 173 25.68 13.32 0.80
N ASP A 174 24.87 12.36 1.27
CA ASP A 174 24.35 11.21 0.49
C ASP A 174 22.96 11.46 -0.17
N GLN A 175 22.53 12.72 -0.30
CA GLN A 175 21.10 13.09 -0.37
C GLN A 175 20.40 13.16 -1.72
N ASN A 176 21.08 12.99 -2.86
CA ASN A 176 20.40 13.13 -4.16
C ASN A 176 19.31 12.07 -4.43
N PHE A 177 19.18 11.04 -3.58
CA PHE A 177 18.23 9.94 -3.76
C PHE A 177 17.40 9.60 -2.51
N HIS A 178 17.35 10.45 -1.47
CA HIS A 178 16.59 10.10 -0.26
C HIS A 178 15.11 9.83 -0.55
N SER A 179 14.43 10.73 -1.26
CA SER A 179 13.01 10.56 -1.63
C SER A 179 12.80 9.30 -2.47
N VAL A 180 13.78 8.93 -3.30
CA VAL A 180 13.74 7.68 -4.07
C VAL A 180 13.85 6.47 -3.14
N ASN A 181 14.78 6.49 -2.19
CA ASN A 181 15.03 5.36 -1.29
C ASN A 181 13.90 5.13 -0.28
N VAL A 182 13.15 6.18 0.08
CA VAL A 182 12.06 6.09 1.07
C VAL A 182 10.71 5.80 0.42
N LEU A 183 10.38 6.50 -0.67
CA LEU A 183 9.04 6.44 -1.24
C LEU A 183 8.90 5.38 -2.35
N CYS A 184 9.98 4.99 -3.02
CA CYS A 184 9.91 4.01 -4.10
C CYS A 184 9.83 2.59 -3.54
N CYS A 185 8.75 1.88 -3.84
CA CYS A 185 8.60 0.50 -3.44
C CYS A 185 9.46 -0.43 -4.32
N GLU A 186 10.41 -1.15 -3.73
CA GLU A 186 11.27 -2.10 -4.48
C GLU A 186 10.52 -3.32 -5.05
N ARG A 187 9.25 -3.54 -4.70
CA ARG A 187 8.43 -4.66 -5.19
C ARG A 187 7.66 -4.33 -6.46
N CYS A 188 7.12 -3.11 -6.55
CA CYS A 188 6.28 -2.67 -7.67
C CYS A 188 6.85 -1.46 -8.42
N TYR A 189 7.94 -0.88 -7.94
CA TYR A 189 8.63 0.29 -8.49
C TYR A 189 7.76 1.55 -8.61
N GLN A 190 6.63 1.57 -7.90
CA GLN A 190 5.78 2.75 -7.75
C GLN A 190 6.19 3.53 -6.50
N TYR A 191 6.09 4.85 -6.59
CA TYR A 191 6.19 5.74 -5.45
C TYR A 191 4.89 5.69 -4.64
N ASP A 192 5.00 5.62 -3.32
CA ASP A 192 3.86 5.64 -2.39
C ASP A 192 2.79 4.58 -2.75
N CYS A 193 3.24 3.34 -2.94
CA CYS A 193 2.35 2.30 -3.44
C CYS A 193 1.31 1.89 -2.38
N VAL A 194 0.03 1.85 -2.79
CA VAL A 194 -1.11 1.48 -1.94
C VAL A 194 -1.11 0.02 -1.45
N LEU A 195 -0.27 -0.83 -2.03
CA LEU A 195 -0.21 -2.27 -1.76
C LEU A 195 0.79 -2.64 -0.67
N HIS A 196 2.03 -2.14 -0.81
CA HIS A 196 3.13 -2.62 0.02
C HIS A 196 3.43 -1.70 1.20
N GLY A 197 2.93 -0.45 1.17
CA GLY A 197 3.20 0.58 2.17
C GLY A 197 4.70 0.88 2.36
N PRO A 198 5.06 1.82 3.24
CA PRO A 198 6.44 1.95 3.69
C PRO A 198 6.87 0.66 4.39
N TYR A 199 8.13 0.25 4.19
CA TYR A 199 8.74 -0.79 5.02
C TYR A 199 8.69 -0.33 6.48
N ASP A 200 8.47 -1.26 7.42
CA ASP A 200 8.65 -0.96 8.85
C ASP A 200 10.01 -0.26 9.00
N GLU A 201 10.08 0.88 9.71
CA GLU A 201 11.29 1.72 9.81
C GLU A 201 12.52 0.91 10.28
N ASP A 202 12.28 -0.18 11.00
CA ASP A 202 13.29 -1.14 11.47
C ASP A 202 13.86 -2.06 10.37
N ILE A 203 13.17 -2.17 9.22
CA ILE A 203 13.59 -2.91 8.04
C ILE A 203 14.23 -1.92 7.07
N LYS A 204 15.50 -1.58 7.34
CA LYS A 204 16.28 -0.70 6.45
C LYS A 204 16.20 -1.19 5.00
N PRO A 205 15.87 -0.31 4.03
CA PRO A 205 15.97 -0.65 2.63
C PRO A 205 17.40 -1.07 2.31
N PHE A 206 17.47 -1.98 1.37
CA PHE A 206 18.63 -2.78 1.07
C PHE A 206 19.88 -1.93 0.84
N LYS A 207 21.00 -2.31 1.46
CA LYS A 207 22.30 -1.86 0.95
C LYS A 207 22.48 -2.48 -0.43
N ARG A 208 22.40 -1.66 -1.47
CA ARG A 208 22.66 -2.04 -2.86
C ARG A 208 23.99 -2.81 -2.89
N ARG A 209 23.95 -4.08 -3.31
CA ARG A 209 25.18 -4.83 -3.57
C ARG A 209 25.96 -4.05 -4.64
N GLN A 210 27.23 -3.78 -4.39
CA GLN A 210 28.12 -3.34 -5.48
C GLN A 210 28.13 -4.48 -6.50
N GLY A 211 27.41 -4.29 -7.61
CA GLY A 211 27.52 -5.21 -8.74
C GLY A 211 28.96 -5.16 -9.24
N GLU A 212 29.49 -6.30 -9.69
CA GLU A 212 30.73 -6.32 -10.46
C GLU A 212 30.55 -5.40 -11.66
N ARG A 213 31.24 -4.26 -11.67
CA ARG A 213 31.35 -3.42 -12.86
C ARG A 213 32.21 -4.20 -13.85
N ALA A 214 31.57 -4.93 -14.75
CA ALA A 214 32.24 -5.42 -15.93
C ALA A 214 32.82 -4.20 -16.69
N PRO A 215 34.14 -4.13 -16.93
CA PRO A 215 34.72 -3.07 -17.74
C PRO A 215 34.03 -3.09 -19.10
N ARG A 216 33.53 -1.94 -19.58
CA ARG A 216 33.06 -1.84 -20.96
C ARG A 216 34.28 -1.84 -21.89
N PRO A 217 34.47 -2.86 -22.73
CA PRO A 217 35.69 -2.96 -23.54
C PRO A 217 35.67 -2.05 -24.77
N THR A 218 34.50 -1.52 -25.16
CA THR A 218 34.35 -0.69 -26.35
C THR A 218 34.14 0.79 -25.99
N PRO A 219 34.80 1.73 -26.69
CA PRO A 219 34.60 3.16 -26.48
C PRO A 219 33.15 3.55 -26.77
N CYS A 220 32.62 4.52 -26.02
CA CYS A 220 31.24 5.00 -26.21
C CYS A 220 31.08 5.97 -27.39
N GLY A 221 32.18 6.30 -28.08
CA GLY A 221 32.23 7.25 -29.18
C GLY A 221 33.64 7.81 -29.38
N PRO A 222 33.82 8.75 -30.31
CA PRO A 222 35.13 9.32 -30.65
C PRO A 222 35.77 10.13 -29.51
N ASN A 223 34.97 10.65 -28.57
CA ASN A 223 35.44 11.41 -27.40
C ASN A 223 35.38 10.56 -26.11
N CYS A 224 35.62 9.25 -26.21
CA CYS A 224 35.59 8.37 -25.05
C CYS A 224 36.93 8.41 -24.29
N HIS A 225 36.90 8.47 -22.96
CA HIS A 225 38.12 8.39 -22.12
C HIS A 225 38.97 7.12 -22.36
N LEU A 226 38.40 6.07 -22.97
CA LEU A 226 39.14 4.86 -23.36
C LEU A 226 40.03 5.08 -24.61
N LEU A 227 39.85 6.18 -25.33
CA LEU A 227 40.63 6.59 -26.51
C LEU A 227 41.70 7.64 -26.17
N GLU A 228 41.74 8.12 -24.92
CA GLU A 228 42.71 9.09 -24.42
C GLU A 228 44.10 8.43 -24.19
N THR A 229 45.15 9.26 -24.18
CA THR A 229 46.55 8.84 -24.16
C THR A 229 46.93 8.07 -22.88
N ALA A 230 48.02 7.29 -22.91
CA ALA A 230 48.47 6.48 -21.77
C ALA A 230 48.71 7.30 -20.48
N ALA A 231 49.01 8.59 -20.58
CA ALA A 231 49.17 9.49 -19.45
C ALA A 231 47.82 9.84 -18.79
N GLU A 232 46.77 10.10 -19.57
CA GLU A 232 45.42 10.41 -19.08
C GLU A 232 44.77 9.17 -18.43
N GLN A 233 45.01 7.98 -19.00
CA GLN A 233 44.57 6.71 -18.42
C GLN A 233 45.16 6.44 -17.01
N SER A 234 46.35 6.96 -16.71
CA SER A 234 46.98 6.79 -15.40
C SER A 234 46.28 7.59 -14.29
N ILE A 235 45.80 8.80 -14.61
CA ILE A 235 45.07 9.68 -13.68
C ILE A 235 43.70 9.07 -13.33
N TYR A 236 42.99 8.54 -14.32
CA TYR A 236 41.71 7.85 -14.10
C TYR A 236 41.84 6.54 -13.32
N ARG A 237 42.93 5.77 -13.53
CA ARG A 237 43.21 4.57 -12.71
C ARG A 237 43.47 4.95 -11.26
N LEU A 238 44.24 6.01 -11.02
CA LEU A 238 44.51 6.50 -9.67
C LEU A 238 43.21 7.00 -9.00
N ALA A 239 42.37 7.75 -9.71
CA ALA A 239 41.06 8.20 -9.22
C ALA A 239 40.11 7.02 -8.91
N SER A 240 40.11 5.98 -9.76
CA SER A 240 39.32 4.76 -9.53
C SER A 240 39.85 3.91 -8.37
N GLN A 241 41.15 3.93 -8.08
CA GLN A 241 41.75 3.25 -6.93
C GLN A 241 41.46 4.00 -5.62
N LEU A 242 41.52 5.34 -5.65
CA LEU A 242 41.16 6.19 -4.52
C LEU A 242 39.66 6.12 -4.19
N ALA A 243 38.81 5.91 -5.19
CA ALA A 243 37.37 5.67 -4.98
C ALA A 243 37.04 4.27 -4.41
N GLN A 244 38.00 3.33 -4.35
CA GLN A 244 37.83 1.96 -3.89
C GLN A 244 38.47 1.66 -2.53
N VAL A 245 38.53 2.64 -1.61
CA VAL A 245 38.97 2.36 -0.23
C VAL A 245 37.83 1.77 0.61
N ASN A 246 37.61 0.45 0.47
CA ASN A 246 37.39 -0.48 1.59
C ASN A 246 37.42 -1.95 1.10
N PRO A 247 37.90 -2.90 1.92
CA PRO A 247 38.39 -4.19 1.47
C PRO A 247 37.24 -5.15 1.19
N SER A 248 37.23 -5.73 0.00
CA SER A 248 36.48 -6.95 -0.29
C SER A 248 37.33 -7.83 -1.20
N LEU A 249 38.35 -8.45 -0.61
CA LEU A 249 38.81 -9.74 -1.10
C LEU A 249 37.65 -10.72 -0.86
N THR A 250 36.88 -11.01 -1.90
CA THR A 250 36.12 -12.26 -1.94
C THR A 250 36.68 -13.14 -3.05
N PRO A 251 36.91 -14.45 -2.79
CA PRO A 251 37.43 -15.36 -3.79
C PRO A 251 36.43 -15.51 -4.94
N GLU A 252 36.94 -15.73 -6.15
CA GLU A 252 36.19 -16.07 -7.35
C GLU A 252 35.00 -16.98 -7.03
N GLN A 253 33.80 -16.41 -6.97
CA GLN A 253 32.58 -17.19 -6.82
C GLN A 253 32.35 -17.91 -8.14
N LYS A 254 32.76 -19.18 -8.22
CA LYS A 254 32.35 -20.08 -9.31
C LYS A 254 30.84 -19.95 -9.48
N LYS A 255 30.39 -19.50 -10.65
CA LYS A 255 28.96 -19.43 -11.00
C LYS A 255 28.36 -20.82 -10.82
N VAL A 256 27.70 -21.04 -9.68
CA VAL A 256 26.99 -22.29 -9.41
C VAL A 256 25.93 -22.47 -10.48
N SER A 257 25.98 -23.60 -11.19
CA SER A 257 25.02 -23.90 -12.24
C SER A 257 23.60 -23.81 -11.70
N ILE A 258 22.69 -23.24 -12.48
CA ILE A 258 21.25 -23.23 -12.18
C ILE A 258 20.80 -24.66 -11.86
N LYS A 259 21.39 -25.68 -12.53
CA LYS A 259 21.03 -27.06 -12.28
C LYS A 259 21.26 -27.51 -10.83
N ASP A 260 22.37 -27.07 -10.26
CA ASP A 260 22.82 -27.42 -8.92
C ASP A 260 22.03 -26.65 -7.85
N LYS A 261 21.63 -25.41 -8.14
CA LYS A 261 20.77 -24.62 -7.23
C LYS A 261 19.42 -25.27 -6.98
N HIS A 262 18.69 -25.71 -8.02
CA HIS A 262 17.38 -26.36 -7.82
C HIS A 262 17.49 -27.71 -7.12
N ARG A 263 18.57 -28.46 -7.34
CA ARG A 263 18.81 -29.74 -6.67
C ARG A 263 19.08 -29.49 -5.18
N SER A 264 20.04 -28.59 -4.89
CA SER A 264 20.42 -28.23 -3.53
C SER A 264 19.25 -27.66 -2.73
N PHE A 265 18.46 -26.75 -3.31
CA PHE A 265 17.27 -26.18 -2.67
C PHE A 265 16.25 -27.26 -2.32
N ARG A 266 15.92 -28.18 -3.25
CA ARG A 266 14.96 -29.26 -2.98
C ARG A 266 15.45 -30.22 -1.90
N SER A 267 16.72 -30.61 -1.95
CA SER A 267 17.27 -31.54 -0.96
C SER A 267 17.45 -30.93 0.41
N PHE A 268 17.62 -29.60 0.50
CA PHE A 268 17.87 -28.91 1.74
C PHE A 268 16.58 -28.39 2.37
N THR A 269 15.85 -27.56 1.63
CA THR A 269 14.70 -26.83 2.14
C THR A 269 13.43 -27.68 2.16
N TRP A 270 13.31 -28.67 1.26
CA TRP A 270 12.09 -29.48 1.07
C TRP A 270 12.34 -31.00 1.18
N ALA A 271 13.39 -31.39 1.91
CA ALA A 271 13.77 -32.79 2.07
C ALA A 271 12.69 -33.64 2.76
N ASP A 272 11.94 -33.03 3.68
CA ASP A 272 10.92 -33.65 4.53
C ASP A 272 9.55 -33.83 3.83
N GLY A 273 9.43 -33.40 2.56
CA GLY A 273 8.19 -33.46 1.80
C GLY A 273 7.13 -32.42 2.20
N LYS A 274 7.41 -31.57 3.20
CA LYS A 274 6.54 -30.46 3.66
C LYS A 274 6.93 -29.13 3.01
N GLY A 275 7.34 -29.16 1.74
CA GLY A 275 7.69 -27.93 1.01
C GLY A 275 6.50 -27.06 0.57
N GLN A 276 5.34 -27.22 1.19
CA GLN A 276 4.22 -26.30 1.03
C GLN A 276 4.42 -25.12 1.97
N VAL A 277 4.44 -23.91 1.42
CA VAL A 277 4.48 -22.70 2.23
C VAL A 277 3.05 -22.39 2.66
N GLU A 278 2.80 -22.36 3.97
CA GLU A 278 1.44 -22.15 4.50
C GLU A 278 0.98 -20.69 4.35
N ASN A 279 1.87 -19.76 3.96
CA ASN A 279 1.62 -18.33 3.76
C ASN A 279 0.80 -17.67 4.90
N LYS A 280 0.94 -18.16 6.13
CA LYS A 280 0.20 -17.69 7.32
C LYS A 280 0.55 -16.26 7.71
N GLU A 281 1.80 -15.88 7.47
CA GLU A 281 2.33 -14.57 7.81
C GLU A 281 2.92 -13.90 6.57
N ARG A 282 2.99 -12.57 6.62
CA ARG A 282 3.61 -11.77 5.57
C ARG A 282 5.09 -12.16 5.43
N MET A 283 5.53 -12.45 4.21
CA MET A 283 6.94 -12.66 3.94
C MET A 283 7.75 -11.36 4.08
N VAL A 284 8.53 -11.28 5.16
CA VAL A 284 9.48 -10.20 5.43
C VAL A 284 10.87 -10.59 4.89
N PRO A 285 11.48 -9.78 4.00
CA PRO A 285 12.82 -10.05 3.51
C PRO A 285 13.88 -9.90 4.60
N CYS A 286 14.83 -10.84 4.67
CA CYS A 286 15.95 -10.71 5.61
C CYS A 286 16.97 -9.67 5.15
N SER A 287 17.61 -8.95 6.08
CA SER A 287 18.65 -7.96 5.81
C SER A 287 19.88 -8.08 6.72
N HIS A 288 20.00 -9.18 7.46
CA HIS A 288 21.13 -9.45 8.36
C HIS A 288 22.41 -9.83 7.60
N SER A 289 23.55 -9.73 8.29
CA SER A 289 24.83 -10.25 7.83
C SER A 289 24.95 -11.76 8.06
N GLY A 290 25.77 -12.44 7.26
CA GLY A 290 26.03 -13.88 7.40
C GLY A 290 25.04 -14.78 6.64
N HIS A 291 25.18 -16.10 6.84
CA HIS A 291 24.33 -17.11 6.19
C HIS A 291 22.93 -17.15 6.82
N CYS A 292 21.90 -17.47 6.04
CA CYS A 292 20.52 -17.56 6.54
C CYS A 292 20.20 -18.89 7.20
N ASP A 293 20.86 -19.96 6.76
CA ASP A 293 20.57 -21.32 7.21
C ASP A 293 20.87 -21.51 8.70
N GLY A 294 19.83 -21.89 9.47
CA GLY A 294 19.92 -22.10 10.91
C GLY A 294 20.29 -20.85 11.70
N ASN A 295 20.23 -19.67 11.08
CA ASN A 295 20.62 -18.43 11.72
C ASN A 295 19.42 -17.84 12.49
N PRO A 296 19.50 -17.71 13.83
CA PRO A 296 18.41 -17.16 14.63
C PRO A 296 18.12 -15.68 14.34
N LEU A 297 19.08 -14.95 13.75
CA LEU A 297 18.90 -13.57 13.30
C LEU A 297 18.19 -13.47 11.93
N CYS A 298 17.94 -14.61 11.27
CA CYS A 298 17.26 -14.64 9.99
C CYS A 298 15.75 -14.83 10.15
N VAL A 299 14.98 -13.77 9.92
CA VAL A 299 13.51 -13.81 9.90
C VAL A 299 12.95 -14.85 8.92
N CYS A 300 13.65 -15.13 7.82
CA CYS A 300 13.24 -16.17 6.88
C CYS A 300 13.48 -17.59 7.42
N SER A 301 14.50 -17.78 8.26
CA SER A 301 14.81 -19.11 8.80
C SER A 301 13.85 -19.52 9.91
N SER A 302 13.41 -18.58 10.75
CA SER A 302 12.43 -18.84 11.80
C SER A 302 10.98 -18.84 11.30
N GLY A 303 10.69 -18.09 10.22
CA GLY A 303 9.36 -17.99 9.63
C GLY A 303 9.11 -19.02 8.52
N SER A 304 9.29 -18.58 7.26
CA SER A 304 8.88 -19.35 6.07
C SER A 304 9.81 -20.51 5.69
N GLY A 305 11.04 -20.55 6.22
CA GLY A 305 12.10 -21.44 5.75
C GLY A 305 12.62 -21.11 4.34
N ILE A 306 12.19 -19.98 3.74
CA ILE A 306 12.48 -19.64 2.34
C ILE A 306 12.80 -18.14 2.22
N CYS A 307 13.98 -17.83 1.68
CA CYS A 307 14.35 -16.49 1.25
C CYS A 307 13.76 -16.18 -0.14
N SER A 308 13.20 -14.99 -0.30
CA SER A 308 12.66 -14.51 -1.58
C SER A 308 13.73 -13.79 -2.42
N LYS A 309 13.35 -13.40 -3.65
CA LYS A 309 14.21 -12.55 -4.48
C LYS A 309 14.51 -11.19 -3.87
N PHE A 310 13.64 -10.73 -2.98
CA PHE A 310 13.77 -9.49 -2.26
C PHE A 310 14.66 -9.63 -1.02
N CYS A 311 15.17 -10.81 -0.62
CA CYS A 311 16.02 -10.96 0.58
C CYS A 311 17.48 -10.49 0.36
N GLY A 312 18.11 -9.97 1.41
CA GLY A 312 19.44 -9.32 1.35
C GLY A 312 20.59 -10.29 1.29
N CYS A 313 20.28 -11.55 1.59
CA CYS A 313 21.18 -12.68 1.50
C CYS A 313 21.76 -12.88 0.09
N PRO A 314 22.92 -13.56 -0.01
CA PRO A 314 23.55 -13.88 -1.30
C PRO A 314 22.66 -14.65 -2.30
N GLN A 315 22.98 -14.52 -3.60
CA GLN A 315 22.26 -15.21 -4.68
C GLN A 315 22.48 -16.74 -4.68
N ASP A 316 23.51 -17.19 -3.99
CA ASP A 316 23.86 -18.58 -3.71
C ASP A 316 23.35 -19.05 -2.34
N CYS A 317 22.57 -18.22 -1.62
CA CYS A 317 21.88 -18.65 -0.40
C CYS A 317 21.03 -19.90 -0.66
N ARG A 318 21.27 -20.97 0.12
CA ARG A 318 20.58 -22.26 0.00
C ARG A 318 19.07 -22.19 0.26
N MET A 319 18.64 -21.21 1.06
CA MET A 319 17.24 -20.96 1.36
C MET A 319 16.55 -20.09 0.31
N ARG A 320 17.28 -19.52 -0.65
CA ARG A 320 16.71 -18.62 -1.67
C ARG A 320 15.96 -19.41 -2.72
N PHE A 321 14.69 -19.07 -2.93
CA PHE A 321 13.84 -19.76 -3.90
C PHE A 321 14.40 -19.61 -5.32
N PRO A 322 14.68 -20.72 -6.04
CA PRO A 322 15.34 -20.65 -7.34
C PRO A 322 14.39 -20.48 -8.53
N GLY A 323 13.07 -20.51 -8.32
CA GLY A 323 12.06 -20.53 -9.39
C GLY A 323 11.75 -21.94 -9.89
N CYS A 324 11.24 -22.08 -11.12
CA CYS A 324 11.01 -23.37 -11.77
C CYS A 324 11.80 -23.53 -13.07
N ARG A 325 11.95 -24.78 -13.51
CA ARG A 325 12.55 -25.17 -14.80
C ARG A 325 11.57 -25.92 -15.70
N CYS A 326 10.28 -25.69 -15.50
CA CYS A 326 9.26 -26.35 -16.30
C CYS A 326 9.34 -25.87 -17.75
N ALA A 327 9.01 -26.74 -18.70
CA ALA A 327 8.69 -26.28 -20.05
C ALA A 327 7.42 -25.41 -20.02
N PRO A 328 7.22 -24.53 -21.01
CA PRO A 328 5.99 -23.74 -21.12
C PRO A 328 4.75 -24.63 -21.05
N GLY A 329 3.66 -24.13 -20.49
CA GLY A 329 2.43 -24.89 -20.29
C GLY A 329 2.43 -25.84 -19.08
N ASN A 330 3.57 -26.29 -18.56
CA ASN A 330 3.61 -27.41 -17.59
C ASN A 330 3.51 -27.02 -16.11
N CYS A 331 3.47 -25.73 -15.79
CA CYS A 331 3.31 -25.24 -14.42
C CYS A 331 1.86 -25.40 -13.90
N ARG A 332 1.35 -26.62 -13.77
CA ARG A 332 -0.04 -26.88 -13.30
C ARG A 332 -0.16 -28.02 -12.29
N THR A 333 0.97 -28.63 -11.93
CA THR A 333 1.01 -29.81 -11.08
C THR A 333 2.10 -29.65 -10.03
N LYS A 334 2.07 -30.50 -8.99
CA LYS A 334 3.09 -30.56 -7.94
C LYS A 334 4.52 -30.87 -8.46
N GLN A 335 4.68 -31.22 -9.74
CA GLN A 335 6.01 -31.33 -10.35
C GLN A 335 6.70 -29.97 -10.45
N CYS A 336 5.95 -28.90 -10.69
CA CYS A 336 6.44 -27.53 -10.69
C CYS A 336 6.71 -27.05 -9.25
N GLN A 337 7.90 -26.49 -9.01
CA GLN A 337 8.30 -25.98 -7.69
C GLN A 337 7.40 -24.82 -7.22
N CYS A 338 7.07 -23.88 -8.12
CA CYS A 338 6.17 -22.77 -7.83
C CYS A 338 4.78 -23.27 -7.42
N TYR A 339 4.20 -24.16 -8.23
CA TYR A 339 2.89 -24.74 -7.96
C TYR A 339 2.88 -25.56 -6.66
N PHE A 340 3.93 -26.34 -6.38
CA PHE A 340 4.07 -27.09 -5.14
C PHE A 340 4.12 -26.17 -3.91
N ALA A 341 4.81 -25.03 -4.02
CA ALA A 341 4.85 -23.99 -2.99
C ALA A 341 3.55 -23.16 -2.88
N ARG A 342 2.55 -23.41 -3.73
CA ARG A 342 1.32 -22.61 -3.88
C ARG A 342 1.59 -21.14 -4.25
N TRP A 343 2.64 -20.91 -5.03
CA TRP A 343 3.02 -19.61 -5.57
C TRP A 343 2.89 -19.58 -7.09
N GLU A 344 2.68 -18.40 -7.65
CA GLU A 344 2.81 -18.18 -9.09
C GLU A 344 4.26 -18.25 -9.55
N CYS A 345 4.47 -18.48 -10.84
CA CYS A 345 5.81 -18.40 -11.41
C CYS A 345 6.29 -16.95 -11.38
N ASP A 346 7.53 -16.75 -10.92
CA ASP A 346 8.15 -15.43 -10.86
C ASP A 346 8.86 -15.12 -12.20
N PRO A 347 8.49 -14.03 -12.90
CA PRO A 347 9.12 -13.62 -14.16
C PRO A 347 10.64 -13.46 -14.09
N ASP A 348 11.21 -13.07 -12.95
CA ASP A 348 12.65 -12.86 -12.81
C ASP A 348 13.43 -14.16 -12.63
N LEU A 349 12.77 -15.19 -12.09
CA LEU A 349 13.41 -16.46 -11.74
C LEU A 349 13.07 -17.58 -12.73
N CYS A 350 11.82 -17.65 -13.18
CA CYS A 350 11.25 -18.79 -13.91
C CYS A 350 11.36 -18.62 -15.43
N LYS A 351 12.60 -18.59 -15.94
CA LYS A 351 12.86 -18.33 -17.36
C LYS A 351 12.49 -19.48 -18.30
N SER A 352 12.58 -20.74 -17.85
CA SER A 352 12.30 -21.90 -18.72
C SER A 352 10.83 -22.05 -19.09
N CYS A 353 9.91 -21.65 -18.21
CA CYS A 353 8.48 -21.81 -18.46
C CYS A 353 7.87 -20.65 -19.25
N LYS A 354 8.69 -19.65 -19.61
CA LYS A 354 8.26 -18.42 -20.31
C LYS A 354 7.11 -17.71 -19.61
N CYS A 355 7.25 -17.50 -18.30
CA CYS A 355 6.25 -16.73 -17.54
C CYS A 355 6.43 -15.20 -17.71
N ASP A 356 7.61 -14.78 -18.15
CA ASP A 356 7.98 -13.40 -18.47
C ASP A 356 7.60 -12.98 -19.90
N ASP A 357 7.32 -13.92 -20.79
CA ASP A 357 6.93 -13.67 -22.17
C ASP A 357 5.52 -13.03 -22.27
N LEU A 358 5.45 -11.86 -22.90
CA LEU A 358 4.22 -11.08 -23.10
C LEU A 358 3.61 -11.27 -24.49
N SER A 359 4.34 -11.88 -25.43
CA SER A 359 3.87 -12.09 -26.80
C SER A 359 2.61 -12.95 -26.83
N MET A 360 1.75 -12.81 -27.86
CA MET A 360 0.52 -13.62 -27.96
C MET A 360 0.76 -15.02 -28.54
N ASP A 361 1.97 -15.31 -29.00
CA ASP A 361 2.31 -16.51 -29.74
C ASP A 361 2.89 -17.63 -28.85
N GLY A 362 2.59 -18.88 -29.21
CA GLY A 362 3.18 -20.07 -28.60
C GLY A 362 2.57 -20.51 -27.27
N GLU A 363 3.10 -21.61 -26.72
CA GLU A 363 2.67 -22.11 -25.42
C GLU A 363 3.24 -21.25 -24.27
N LYS A 364 2.36 -20.82 -23.36
CA LYS A 364 2.70 -19.96 -22.22
C LYS A 364 2.68 -20.70 -20.89
N CYS A 365 3.36 -20.12 -19.90
CA CYS A 365 3.17 -20.54 -18.51
C CYS A 365 1.70 -20.43 -18.10
N ARG A 366 1.18 -21.45 -17.38
CA ARG A 366 -0.21 -21.45 -16.88
C ARG A 366 -0.32 -21.17 -15.37
N ASN A 367 0.78 -20.76 -14.74
CA ASN A 367 0.88 -20.44 -13.31
C ASN A 367 1.18 -18.95 -13.09
N VAL A 368 0.56 -18.09 -13.88
CA VAL A 368 0.59 -16.62 -13.76
C VAL A 368 -0.81 -15.95 -13.85
N PRO A 369 -1.96 -16.64 -13.66
CA PRO A 369 -3.24 -15.99 -13.89
C PRO A 369 -3.51 -14.77 -12.99
N LEU A 370 -3.07 -14.76 -11.73
CA LEU A 370 -3.25 -13.63 -10.81
C LEU A 370 -2.35 -12.45 -11.20
N GLN A 371 -1.05 -12.69 -11.41
CA GLN A 371 -0.09 -11.67 -11.87
C GLN A 371 -0.51 -10.99 -13.19
N ARG A 372 -1.25 -11.70 -14.04
CA ARG A 372 -1.68 -11.21 -15.34
C ARG A 372 -3.13 -10.71 -15.37
N GLY A 373 -3.85 -10.79 -14.25
CA GLY A 373 -5.28 -10.47 -14.22
C GLY A 373 -6.12 -11.35 -15.15
N HIS A 374 -5.67 -12.58 -15.45
CA HIS A 374 -6.40 -13.53 -16.28
C HIS A 374 -7.61 -14.07 -15.50
N GLN A 375 -8.71 -13.33 -15.55
CA GLN A 375 -9.97 -13.67 -14.95
C GLN A 375 -10.98 -14.21 -15.98
N LYS A 376 -11.97 -14.97 -15.49
CA LYS A 376 -13.09 -15.38 -16.33
C LYS A 376 -14.09 -14.24 -16.43
N LEU A 377 -14.81 -14.15 -17.55
CA LEU A 377 -15.92 -13.24 -17.67
C LEU A 377 -17.05 -13.65 -16.71
N LEU A 378 -17.35 -12.75 -15.76
CA LEU A 378 -18.44 -12.88 -14.80
C LEU A 378 -19.60 -12.00 -15.25
N LYS A 379 -20.83 -12.49 -15.06
CA LYS A 379 -22.06 -11.71 -15.28
C LYS A 379 -22.82 -11.64 -13.96
N VAL A 380 -23.19 -10.43 -13.55
CA VAL A 380 -24.06 -10.21 -12.39
C VAL A 380 -25.50 -10.29 -12.87
N LEU A 381 -26.31 -11.12 -12.19
CA LEU A 381 -27.73 -11.27 -12.50
C LEU A 381 -28.54 -10.94 -11.24
N SER A 382 -29.58 -10.13 -11.40
CA SER A 382 -30.60 -9.94 -10.36
C SER A 382 -31.63 -11.06 -10.45
N TRP A 383 -31.83 -11.78 -9.35
CA TRP A 383 -32.86 -12.81 -9.26
C TRP A 383 -34.16 -12.18 -8.78
N LEU A 384 -35.14 -12.07 -9.66
CA LEU A 384 -36.53 -11.80 -9.23
C LEU A 384 -37.25 -13.14 -9.04
N LYS A 385 -37.50 -13.55 -7.78
CA LYS A 385 -38.83 -14.06 -7.33
C LYS A 385 -38.90 -14.57 -5.87
N GLU A 386 -39.85 -13.98 -5.15
CA GLU A 386 -40.84 -14.52 -4.19
C GLU A 386 -40.46 -15.49 -3.04
N THR A 387 -39.24 -16.03 -2.92
CA THR A 387 -38.95 -17.00 -1.83
C THR A 387 -37.61 -16.84 -1.12
N PHE A 388 -36.74 -15.92 -1.55
CA PHE A 388 -35.53 -15.57 -0.81
C PHE A 388 -35.39 -14.05 -0.81
N HIS A 389 -35.16 -13.47 0.37
CA HIS A 389 -34.75 -12.07 0.49
C HIS A 389 -33.54 -11.82 -0.42
N GLU A 390 -33.58 -10.72 -1.17
CA GLU A 390 -32.71 -10.39 -2.30
C GLU A 390 -31.22 -10.62 -2.02
N ILE A 391 -30.55 -11.40 -2.88
CA ILE A 391 -29.09 -11.46 -2.96
C ILE A 391 -28.71 -11.39 -4.44
N ASN A 392 -27.95 -10.37 -4.82
CA ASN A 392 -27.31 -10.32 -6.14
C ASN A 392 -26.41 -11.55 -6.32
N GLY A 393 -26.63 -12.32 -7.39
CA GLY A 393 -25.86 -13.52 -7.68
C GLY A 393 -24.89 -13.30 -8.85
N VAL A 394 -23.69 -13.87 -8.76
CA VAL A 394 -22.71 -13.85 -9.86
C VAL A 394 -22.72 -15.19 -10.59
N VAL A 395 -22.91 -15.15 -11.91
CA VAL A 395 -22.89 -16.35 -12.77
C VAL A 395 -21.70 -16.27 -13.74
N ILE A 396 -21.03 -17.41 -13.96
CA ILE A 396 -19.93 -17.52 -14.91
C ILE A 396 -20.52 -17.67 -16.31
N SER A 397 -20.24 -16.74 -17.21
CA SER A 397 -20.82 -16.71 -18.57
C SER A 397 -20.23 -17.77 -19.52
N LEU A 398 -19.28 -18.58 -19.07
CA LEU A 398 -18.49 -19.49 -19.91
C LEU A 398 -18.43 -20.90 -19.31
N ARG A 399 -18.53 -21.93 -20.16
CA ARG A 399 -18.49 -23.34 -19.76
C ARG A 399 -17.14 -23.67 -19.11
N ILE A 400 -17.15 -24.08 -17.85
CA ILE A 400 -15.93 -24.43 -17.11
C ILE A 400 -15.52 -25.84 -17.50
N ASN A 401 -14.47 -25.97 -18.31
CA ASN A 401 -13.84 -27.25 -18.55
C ASN A 401 -12.71 -27.43 -17.53
N ARG A 402 -12.77 -28.47 -16.68
CA ARG A 402 -11.71 -28.78 -15.69
C ARG A 402 -10.31 -28.98 -16.33
N SER A 403 -10.25 -29.13 -17.65
CA SER A 403 -9.06 -29.42 -18.44
C SER A 403 -8.52 -28.26 -19.30
N ARG A 404 -9.25 -27.14 -19.47
CA ARG A 404 -8.82 -26.02 -20.33
C ARG A 404 -9.01 -24.67 -19.62
N SER A 405 -7.89 -24.08 -19.23
CA SER A 405 -7.78 -22.83 -18.48
C SER A 405 -7.51 -21.62 -19.38
N VAL A 406 -8.23 -21.48 -20.50
CA VAL A 406 -8.35 -20.25 -21.29
C VAL A 406 -9.66 -20.33 -22.07
N ALA A 407 -10.52 -19.33 -21.96
CA ALA A 407 -11.62 -19.12 -22.89
C ALA A 407 -11.37 -17.77 -23.57
N HIS A 408 -11.28 -17.79 -24.89
CA HIS A 408 -11.22 -16.57 -25.71
C HIS A 408 -12.61 -15.91 -25.72
N CYS A 409 -12.65 -14.61 -25.52
CA CYS A 409 -13.86 -13.81 -25.67
C CYS A 409 -14.22 -13.72 -27.15
N TYR A 410 -15.37 -14.27 -27.53
CA TYR A 410 -16.07 -13.90 -28.76
C TYR A 410 -17.41 -13.32 -28.35
N GLU A 411 -17.72 -12.12 -28.84
CA GLU A 411 -19.06 -11.57 -28.80
C GLU A 411 -19.97 -12.46 -29.64
N HIS A 412 -20.91 -13.14 -28.99
CA HIS A 412 -22.04 -13.74 -29.66
C HIS A 412 -23.30 -12.98 -29.25
N ASP A 413 -24.09 -12.60 -30.27
CA ASP A 413 -25.42 -12.02 -30.16
C ASP A 413 -26.34 -13.03 -29.43
N LEU A 414 -26.87 -12.60 -28.28
CA LEU A 414 -27.60 -13.45 -27.33
C LEU A 414 -29.12 -13.37 -27.50
N SER A 415 -29.61 -12.81 -28.60
CA SER A 415 -31.02 -12.83 -28.97
C SER A 415 -31.61 -14.24 -29.20
N GLN A 416 -30.79 -15.32 -29.10
CA GLN A 416 -31.21 -16.70 -29.36
C GLN A 416 -31.18 -17.67 -28.15
N LEU A 417 -30.80 -17.26 -26.94
CA LEU A 417 -30.83 -18.16 -25.77
C LEU A 417 -32.14 -18.01 -24.99
N GLY A 418 -33.13 -18.85 -25.34
CA GLY A 418 -34.32 -19.06 -24.53
C GLY A 418 -34.01 -19.70 -23.16
N PRO A 419 -34.97 -19.68 -22.21
CA PRO A 419 -34.74 -20.12 -20.83
C PRO A 419 -34.54 -21.63 -20.76
N VAL A 420 -33.30 -22.07 -20.53
CA VAL A 420 -32.97 -23.47 -20.22
C VAL A 420 -33.07 -23.65 -18.70
N ILE A 421 -34.24 -24.09 -18.23
CA ILE A 421 -34.43 -24.58 -16.86
C ILE A 421 -33.95 -26.04 -16.84
N GLU A 422 -32.68 -26.28 -16.51
CA GLU A 422 -32.22 -27.63 -16.17
C GLU A 422 -32.51 -27.91 -14.69
N LYS A 423 -33.59 -28.66 -14.44
CA LYS A 423 -33.81 -29.39 -13.19
C LYS A 423 -32.69 -30.41 -13.00
N ARG A 424 -31.77 -30.20 -12.05
CA ARG A 424 -31.02 -31.31 -11.45
C ARG A 424 -31.80 -31.84 -10.25
N ARG A 425 -32.48 -32.96 -10.49
CA ARG A 425 -32.92 -33.90 -9.46
C ARG A 425 -31.69 -34.53 -8.79
N GLU A 426 -31.88 -34.81 -7.50
CA GLU A 426 -31.05 -35.61 -6.62
C GLU A 426 -30.58 -36.92 -7.24
N GLN A 427 -29.29 -37.23 -7.07
CA GLN A 427 -28.74 -38.53 -6.64
C GLN A 427 -27.26 -38.38 -6.28
#